data_AF-A0AAV7M222-F1
#
_entry.id   AF-A0AAV7M222-F1
#
_cell.length_a   1.000
_cell.length_b   1.000
_cell.length_c   1.000
_cell.angle_alpha   90.00
_cell.angle_beta   90.00
_cell.angle_gamma   90.00
#
_symmetry.space_group_name_H-M   'P 1'
#
loop_
_entity.id
_entity.type
_entity.pdbx_description
1 polymer ?
#
loop_
_entity_poly.entity_id
_entity_poly.type
_entity_poly.pdbx_seq_one_letter_code
_entity_poly.pdbx_strand_id
1 'polypeptide(L)'
;WINCPLKKWEKDLQMKSHRQRLSHIRSQISSLVGKTMDVLKKTDSEYYRDFSALFNDGFWKPPSSWTSTDPSLASNQTSKTECFDLEVSNECIKHILGTGEAAGTACVVTEFCRRNMTLPDCHGYSLSHQLLYFMIANGKGCTDRLFEVETPFYMARFCANMMKINLKVEEDCYPSEHQDLFME
;
A
#
# COMPACT_ATOMS: atom_id res chain seq x y z
N TRP A 1 18.22 26.81 -10.23
CA TRP A 1 17.57 26.22 -9.06
C TRP A 1 16.98 24.91 -9.55
N ILE A 2 17.53 23.75 -9.25
CA ILE A 2 17.42 23.11 -7.93
C ILE A 2 18.72 22.34 -7.67
N ASN A 3 19.46 22.75 -6.65
CA ASN A 3 20.35 21.84 -5.94
C ASN A 3 19.44 20.81 -5.29
N CYS A 4 19.75 19.53 -5.45
CA CYS A 4 19.15 18.44 -4.69
C CYS A 4 20.14 18.01 -3.59
N PRO A 5 20.31 18.78 -2.50
CA PRO A 5 20.88 18.23 -1.30
C PRO A 5 19.69 17.64 -0.54
N LEU A 6 19.58 16.31 -0.54
CA LEU A 6 19.03 15.67 0.64
C LEU A 6 19.92 16.17 1.78
N LYS A 7 19.41 17.13 2.58
CA LYS A 7 19.93 17.32 3.92
C LYS A 7 19.82 15.94 4.54
N LYS A 8 20.97 15.25 4.61
CA LYS A 8 21.20 14.10 5.47
C LYS A 8 20.41 14.39 6.72
N TRP A 9 19.40 13.58 7.05
CA TRP A 9 18.48 13.85 8.14
C TRP A 9 19.29 13.99 9.44
N GLU A 10 19.77 15.20 9.69
CA GLU A 10 20.66 15.53 10.78
C GLU A 10 19.79 15.56 12.03
N LYS A 11 19.98 14.50 12.81
CA LYS A 11 19.80 14.26 14.26
C LYS A 11 19.41 15.42 15.20
N ASP A 12 18.63 16.41 14.82
CA ASP A 12 18.03 17.37 15.75
C ASP A 12 16.63 16.92 16.17
N LEU A 13 16.61 15.81 16.90
CA LEU A 13 15.42 15.25 17.54
C LEU A 13 15.15 15.95 18.88
N GLN A 14 14.59 17.16 18.83
CA GLN A 14 13.84 17.68 19.98
C GLN A 14 12.51 16.91 20.11
N MET A 15 12.55 15.76 20.79
CA MET A 15 11.46 14.78 20.94
C MET A 15 10.13 15.30 21.53
N LYS A 16 10.09 16.53 22.09
CA LYS A 16 8.85 17.14 22.62
C LYS A 16 8.00 17.83 21.54
N SER A 17 8.62 18.49 20.55
CA SER A 17 7.88 19.17 19.46
C SER A 17 7.29 18.17 18.46
N HIS A 18 7.94 17.04 18.25
CA HIS A 18 7.51 16.00 17.32
C HIS A 18 6.18 15.36 17.73
N ARG A 19 5.95 15.10 19.02
CA ARG A 19 4.67 14.54 19.50
C ARG A 19 3.50 15.49 19.28
N GLN A 20 3.69 16.79 19.52
CA GLN A 20 2.67 17.80 19.26
C GLN A 20 2.39 17.93 17.76
N ARG A 21 3.44 17.92 16.93
CA ARG A 21 3.32 17.94 15.47
C ARG A 21 2.59 16.71 14.93
N LEU A 22 2.94 15.52 15.42
CA LEU A 22 2.27 14.26 15.06
C LEU A 22 0.81 14.27 15.48
N SER A 23 0.50 14.77 16.69
CA SER A 23 -0.88 14.92 17.15
C SER A 23 -1.68 15.87 16.26
N HIS A 24 -1.07 16.99 15.88
CA HIS A 24 -1.69 17.96 14.96
C HIS A 24 -1.96 17.36 13.58
N ILE A 25 -0.95 16.71 12.98
CA ILE A 25 -1.08 16.01 11.68
C ILE A 25 -2.17 14.94 11.77
N ARG A 26 -2.17 14.13 12.83
CA ARG A 26 -3.21 13.11 13.05
C ARG A 26 -4.61 13.72 13.10
N SER A 27 -4.79 14.82 13.83
CA SER A 27 -6.07 15.53 13.92
C SER A 27 -6.52 16.07 12.55
N GLN A 28 -5.60 16.67 11.79
CA GLN A 28 -5.88 17.15 10.44
C GLN A 28 -6.29 16.01 9.50
N ILE A 29 -5.54 14.90 9.51
CA ILE A 29 -5.85 13.71 8.72
C ILE A 29 -7.24 13.17 9.09
N SER A 30 -7.52 12.96 10.39
CA SER A 30 -8.83 12.46 10.84
C SER A 30 -9.99 13.37 10.39
N SER A 31 -9.81 14.70 10.48
CA SER A 31 -10.82 15.66 10.01
C SER A 31 -11.03 15.58 8.50
N LEU A 32 -9.95 15.44 7.73
CA LEU A 32 -10.00 15.31 6.28
C LEU A 32 -10.68 14.00 5.87
N VAL A 33 -10.29 12.87 6.47
CA VAL A 33 -10.90 11.56 6.22
C VAL A 33 -12.42 11.62 6.43
N GLY A 34 -12.89 12.18 7.54
CA GLY A 34 -14.33 12.30 7.80
C GLY A 34 -15.08 13.07 6.70
N LYS A 35 -14.55 14.22 6.27
CA LYS A 35 -15.16 15.01 5.18
C LYS A 35 -15.12 14.29 3.84
N THR A 36 -13.99 13.66 3.51
CA THR A 36 -13.83 12.89 2.27
C THR A 36 -14.82 11.73 2.23
N MET A 37 -15.03 11.04 3.35
CA MET A 37 -15.99 9.93 3.44
C MET A 37 -17.42 10.37 3.19
N ASP A 38 -17.83 11.55 3.70
CA ASP A 38 -19.17 12.08 3.46
C ASP A 38 -19.39 12.52 2.01
N VAL A 39 -18.35 13.00 1.33
CA VAL A 39 -18.39 13.29 -0.11
C VAL A 39 -18.45 11.99 -0.90
N LEU A 40 -17.58 11.03 -0.59
CA LEU A 40 -17.48 9.75 -1.29
C LEU A 40 -18.80 8.98 -1.25
N LYS A 41 -19.47 8.90 -0.09
CA LYS A 41 -20.82 8.31 0.03
C LYS A 41 -21.85 8.89 -0.95
N LYS A 42 -21.72 10.17 -1.30
CA LYS A 42 -22.67 10.89 -2.16
C LYS A 42 -22.28 10.82 -3.63
N THR A 43 -21.00 10.91 -3.92
CA THR A 43 -20.49 11.00 -5.30
C THR A 43 -20.19 9.62 -5.90
N ASP A 44 -19.82 8.65 -5.05
CA ASP A 44 -19.48 7.28 -5.45
C ASP A 44 -19.85 6.30 -4.32
N SER A 45 -21.15 6.06 -4.21
CA SER A 45 -21.72 5.21 -3.15
C SER A 45 -21.32 3.74 -3.29
N GLU A 46 -21.02 3.29 -4.50
CA GLU A 46 -20.54 1.94 -4.80
C GLU A 46 -19.13 1.74 -4.28
N TYR A 47 -18.19 2.62 -4.66
CA TYR A 47 -16.83 2.55 -4.14
C TYR A 47 -16.82 2.68 -2.61
N TYR A 48 -17.63 3.60 -2.06
CA TYR A 48 -17.77 3.72 -0.61
C TYR A 48 -18.19 2.40 0.04
N ARG A 49 -19.24 1.75 -0.47
CA ARG A 49 -19.73 0.48 0.06
C ARG A 49 -18.65 -0.59 0.00
N ASP A 50 -17.91 -0.64 -1.09
CA ASP A 50 -16.95 -1.70 -1.36
C ASP A 50 -15.68 -1.58 -0.52
N PHE A 51 -15.24 -0.35 -0.20
CA PHE A 51 -13.97 -0.10 0.49
C PHE A 51 -14.09 0.56 1.88
N SER A 52 -15.32 0.85 2.35
CA SER A 52 -15.56 1.55 3.64
C SER A 52 -14.82 0.94 4.84
N ALA A 53 -14.63 -0.39 4.83
CA ALA A 53 -13.93 -1.11 5.89
C ALA A 53 -12.48 -0.66 6.11
N LEU A 54 -11.79 -0.21 5.05
CA LEU A 54 -10.40 0.26 5.10
C LEU A 54 -10.24 1.57 5.87
N PHE A 55 -11.33 2.31 6.06
CA PHE A 55 -11.35 3.60 6.75
C PHE A 55 -11.77 3.48 8.22
N ASN A 56 -12.11 2.27 8.68
CA ASN A 56 -12.50 2.06 10.07
C ASN A 56 -11.31 2.27 11.00
N ASP A 57 -11.56 2.91 12.14
CA ASP A 57 -10.55 3.08 13.18
C ASP A 57 -9.95 1.73 13.59
N GLY A 58 -8.63 1.63 13.54
CA GLY A 58 -7.89 0.43 13.94
C GLY A 58 -7.73 -0.65 12.88
N PHE A 59 -8.23 -0.45 11.65
CA PHE A 59 -7.96 -1.34 10.52
C PHE A 59 -6.45 -1.43 10.23
N TRP A 60 -5.83 -0.26 10.02
CA TRP A 60 -4.39 -0.16 9.79
C TRP A 60 -3.64 -0.15 11.11
N LYS A 61 -2.70 -1.08 11.26
CA LYS A 61 -1.78 -1.15 12.39
C LYS A 61 -0.35 -1.07 11.86
N PRO A 62 0.44 -0.06 12.23
CA PRO A 62 1.83 0.00 11.82
C PRO A 62 2.57 -1.23 12.38
N PRO A 63 3.58 -1.75 11.66
CA PRO A 63 4.37 -2.86 12.16
C PRO A 63 5.07 -2.47 13.47
N SER A 64 5.24 -3.43 14.37
CA SER A 64 5.94 -3.23 15.65
C SER A 64 7.44 -3.00 15.47
N SER A 65 8.00 -3.40 14.34
CA SER A 65 9.41 -3.26 13.99
C SER A 65 9.59 -3.03 12.49
N TRP A 66 10.60 -2.23 12.14
CA TRP A 66 11.02 -2.05 10.76
C TRP A 66 11.99 -3.16 10.36
N THR A 67 11.81 -3.72 9.17
CA THR A 67 12.70 -4.73 8.59
C THR A 67 13.44 -4.14 7.39
N SER A 68 14.73 -4.44 7.27
CA SER A 68 15.47 -4.08 6.05
C SER A 68 15.04 -5.00 4.90
N THR A 69 14.94 -4.44 3.71
CA THR A 69 14.80 -5.22 2.48
C THR A 69 16.14 -5.82 2.08
N ASP A 70 16.12 -7.00 1.45
CA ASP A 70 17.28 -7.61 0.83
C ASP A 70 17.31 -7.24 -0.67
N PRO A 71 18.26 -6.40 -1.12
CA PRO A 71 18.32 -5.97 -2.52
C PRO A 71 18.54 -7.12 -3.51
N SER A 72 19.08 -8.27 -3.07
CA SER A 72 19.29 -9.43 -3.94
C SER A 72 17.98 -10.10 -4.39
N LEU A 73 16.88 -9.82 -3.69
CA LEU A 73 15.54 -10.29 -4.03
C LEU A 73 14.83 -9.40 -5.04
N ALA A 74 15.35 -8.21 -5.33
CA ALA A 74 14.78 -7.32 -6.33
C ALA A 74 15.03 -7.87 -7.73
N SER A 75 14.00 -7.83 -8.57
CA SER A 75 14.05 -8.26 -9.96
C SER A 75 15.02 -7.40 -10.77
N ASN A 76 15.73 -8.04 -11.70
CA ASN A 76 16.50 -7.33 -12.72
C ASN A 76 15.65 -6.86 -13.89
N GLN A 77 14.37 -7.26 -13.96
CA GLN A 77 13.48 -6.85 -15.03
C GLN A 77 13.16 -5.35 -14.93
N THR A 78 13.15 -4.71 -16.10
CA THR A 78 12.78 -3.31 -16.30
C THR A 78 11.46 -3.22 -17.05
N SER A 79 10.50 -4.10 -16.70
CA SER A 79 9.16 -4.01 -17.29
C SER A 79 8.59 -2.62 -17.04
N LYS A 80 8.21 -1.94 -18.11
CA LYS A 80 7.58 -0.62 -18.07
C LYS A 80 6.06 -0.70 -18.14
N THR A 81 5.51 -1.91 -18.26
CA THR A 81 4.08 -2.14 -18.42
C THR A 81 3.52 -2.73 -17.13
N GLU A 82 2.39 -2.19 -16.71
CA GLU A 82 1.59 -2.74 -15.61
C GLU A 82 1.22 -4.20 -15.89
N CYS A 83 1.27 -5.04 -14.86
CA CYS A 83 0.90 -6.46 -14.95
C CYS A 83 -0.62 -6.64 -15.06
N PHE A 84 -1.36 -5.76 -14.40
CA PHE A 84 -2.81 -5.74 -14.35
C PHE A 84 -3.28 -4.31 -14.10
N ASP A 85 -4.56 -4.05 -14.34
CA ASP A 85 -5.16 -2.74 -14.09
C ASP A 85 -5.76 -2.63 -12.67
N LEU A 86 -6.21 -1.42 -12.34
CA LEU A 86 -6.83 -1.12 -11.05
C LEU A 86 -8.10 -1.96 -10.81
N GLU A 87 -8.84 -2.32 -11.86
CA GLU A 87 -10.08 -3.09 -11.74
C GLU A 87 -9.81 -4.50 -11.20
N VAL A 88 -8.79 -5.17 -11.74
CA VAL A 88 -8.33 -6.48 -11.23
C VAL A 88 -7.96 -6.40 -9.74
N SER A 89 -7.19 -5.38 -9.36
CA SER A 89 -6.78 -5.22 -7.97
C SER A 89 -7.96 -4.94 -7.02
N ASN A 90 -8.91 -4.11 -7.47
CA ASN A 90 -10.10 -3.72 -6.73
C ASN A 90 -11.00 -4.94 -6.52
N GLU A 91 -11.21 -5.76 -7.54
CA GLU A 91 -11.96 -7.02 -7.43
C GLU A 91 -11.36 -7.94 -6.37
N CYS A 92 -10.04 -8.12 -6.39
CA CYS A 92 -9.37 -8.96 -5.42
C CYS A 92 -9.43 -8.41 -4.00
N ILE A 93 -9.28 -7.10 -3.82
CA ILE A 93 -9.45 -6.48 -2.50
C ILE A 93 -10.91 -6.64 -2.00
N LYS A 94 -11.91 -6.49 -2.87
CA LYS A 94 -13.33 -6.72 -2.51
C LYS A 94 -13.57 -8.14 -2.00
N HIS A 95 -12.96 -9.15 -2.61
CA HIS A 95 -13.01 -10.54 -2.10
C HIS A 95 -12.40 -10.70 -0.70
N ILE A 96 -11.33 -9.97 -0.40
CA ILE A 96 -10.73 -9.96 0.94
C ILE A 96 -11.64 -9.27 1.95
N LEU A 97 -12.21 -8.14 1.57
CA LEU A 97 -13.11 -7.37 2.44
C LEU A 97 -14.47 -8.05 2.63
N GLY A 98 -14.88 -8.92 1.70
CA GLY A 98 -16.22 -9.52 1.67
C GLY A 98 -17.28 -8.54 1.20
N THR A 99 -16.94 -7.70 0.23
CA THR A 99 -17.78 -6.66 -0.37
C THR A 99 -17.95 -6.90 -1.89
N GLY A 100 -18.72 -6.06 -2.57
CA GLY A 100 -19.06 -6.26 -3.99
C GLY A 100 -19.82 -7.57 -4.24
N GLU A 101 -19.42 -8.31 -5.28
CA GLU A 101 -20.02 -9.61 -5.64
C GLU A 101 -19.79 -10.71 -4.60
N ALA A 102 -18.78 -10.55 -3.74
CA ALA A 102 -18.48 -11.46 -2.63
C ALA A 102 -19.17 -11.04 -1.31
N ALA A 103 -20.16 -10.16 -1.37
CA ALA A 103 -20.88 -9.66 -0.20
C ALA A 103 -21.31 -10.79 0.73
N GLY A 104 -20.82 -10.76 1.97
CA GLY A 104 -21.15 -11.75 3.01
C GLY A 104 -20.10 -12.85 3.23
N THR A 105 -19.11 -13.00 2.36
CA THR A 105 -17.97 -13.91 2.57
C THR A 105 -16.65 -13.18 2.38
N ALA A 106 -15.98 -12.84 3.48
CA ALA A 106 -14.67 -12.19 3.47
C ALA A 106 -13.52 -13.20 3.36
N CYS A 107 -12.32 -12.70 3.09
CA CYS A 107 -11.09 -13.50 2.98
C CYS A 107 -11.13 -14.60 1.91
N VAL A 108 -11.85 -14.35 0.82
CA VAL A 108 -11.89 -15.26 -0.33
C VAL A 108 -10.67 -15.01 -1.22
N VAL A 109 -9.96 -16.08 -1.56
CA VAL A 109 -8.85 -16.03 -2.53
C VAL A 109 -9.25 -16.89 -3.73
N THR A 110 -9.76 -16.25 -4.78
CA THR A 110 -10.05 -16.95 -6.05
C THR A 110 -8.74 -17.30 -6.77
N GLU A 111 -8.77 -18.29 -7.67
CA GLU A 111 -7.60 -18.59 -8.53
C GLU A 111 -7.18 -17.40 -9.38
N PHE A 112 -8.15 -16.60 -9.83
CA PHE A 112 -7.90 -15.34 -10.53
C PHE A 112 -7.09 -14.36 -9.68
N CYS A 113 -7.51 -14.14 -8.43
CA CYS A 113 -6.80 -13.23 -7.53
C CYS A 113 -5.46 -13.77 -7.08
N ARG A 114 -5.36 -15.07 -6.77
CA ARG A 114 -4.08 -15.72 -6.49
C ARG A 114 -3.12 -15.48 -7.64
N ARG A 115 -3.52 -15.79 -8.87
CA ARG A 115 -2.65 -15.65 -10.05
C ARG A 115 -2.17 -14.22 -10.25
N ASN A 116 -3.08 -13.24 -10.25
CA ASN A 116 -2.73 -11.85 -10.56
C ASN A 116 -1.95 -11.17 -9.42
N MET A 117 -2.38 -11.35 -8.17
CA MET A 117 -1.75 -10.69 -7.02
C MET A 117 -0.42 -11.33 -6.59
N THR A 118 -0.03 -12.44 -7.23
CA THR A 118 1.29 -13.07 -7.04
C THR A 118 2.13 -13.12 -8.32
N LEU A 119 1.75 -12.40 -9.39
CA LEU A 119 2.57 -12.32 -10.60
C LEU A 119 3.98 -11.82 -10.24
N PRO A 120 5.04 -12.53 -10.66
CA PRO A 120 6.40 -12.07 -10.42
C PRO A 120 6.72 -10.85 -11.29
N ASP A 121 7.72 -10.09 -10.87
CA ASP A 121 8.35 -9.04 -11.68
C ASP A 121 7.41 -7.90 -12.14
N CYS A 122 6.32 -7.67 -11.42
CA CYS A 122 5.48 -6.48 -11.60
C CYS A 122 6.20 -5.21 -11.16
N HIS A 123 5.80 -4.09 -11.74
CA HIS A 123 6.32 -2.75 -11.49
C HIS A 123 5.14 -1.80 -11.27
N GLY A 124 5.42 -0.57 -10.84
CA GLY A 124 4.42 0.50 -10.86
C GLY A 124 3.26 0.23 -9.90
N TYR A 125 2.07 0.63 -10.32
CA TYR A 125 0.86 0.49 -9.51
C TYR A 125 0.47 -0.98 -9.28
N SER A 126 0.79 -1.87 -10.22
CA SER A 126 0.57 -3.31 -10.03
C SER A 126 1.34 -3.81 -8.82
N LEU A 127 2.60 -3.40 -8.68
CA LEU A 127 3.45 -3.83 -7.57
C LEU A 127 2.99 -3.24 -6.22
N SER A 128 2.63 -1.95 -6.18
CA SER A 128 2.10 -1.35 -4.96
C SER A 128 0.76 -1.99 -4.55
N HIS A 129 -0.10 -2.33 -5.53
CA HIS A 129 -1.37 -3.02 -5.29
C HIS A 129 -1.18 -4.48 -4.84
N GLN A 130 -0.14 -5.18 -5.31
CA GLN A 130 0.24 -6.48 -4.77
C GLN A 130 0.59 -6.37 -3.28
N LEU A 131 1.41 -5.39 -2.88
CA LEU A 131 1.68 -5.14 -1.45
C LEU A 131 0.41 -4.81 -0.68
N LEU A 132 -0.41 -3.91 -1.21
CA LEU A 132 -1.65 -3.45 -0.60
C LEU A 132 -2.59 -4.62 -0.30
N TYR A 133 -2.73 -5.57 -1.23
CA TYR A 133 -3.54 -6.76 -1.06
C TYR A 133 -3.13 -7.62 0.13
N PHE A 134 -1.82 -7.89 0.29
CA PHE A 134 -1.31 -8.63 1.44
C PHE A 134 -1.47 -7.83 2.75
N MET A 135 -1.27 -6.51 2.72
CA MET A 135 -1.46 -5.65 3.89
C MET A 135 -2.92 -5.61 4.34
N ILE A 136 -3.87 -5.52 3.40
CA ILE A 136 -5.31 -5.56 3.66
C ILE A 136 -5.72 -6.93 4.21
N ALA A 137 -5.25 -8.02 3.62
CA ALA A 137 -5.54 -9.36 4.09
C ALA A 137 -5.05 -9.58 5.53
N ASN A 138 -3.86 -9.08 5.87
CA ASN A 138 -3.34 -9.10 7.23
C ASN A 138 -4.17 -8.21 8.19
N GLY A 139 -4.52 -6.99 7.78
CA GLY A 139 -5.39 -6.10 8.58
C GLY A 139 -6.78 -6.68 8.84
N LYS A 140 -7.29 -7.45 7.86
CA LYS A 140 -8.57 -8.17 7.95
C LYS A 140 -8.47 -9.48 8.76
N GLY A 141 -7.28 -10.00 8.97
CA GLY A 141 -7.03 -11.25 9.71
C GLY A 141 -7.33 -12.51 8.89
N CYS A 142 -7.08 -12.48 7.58
CA CYS A 142 -7.33 -13.63 6.71
C CYS A 142 -6.31 -14.75 6.93
N THR A 143 -6.81 -15.99 6.92
CA THR A 143 -6.02 -17.22 7.20
C THR A 143 -5.90 -18.14 5.98
N ASP A 144 -6.11 -17.62 4.76
CA ASP A 144 -5.77 -18.39 3.56
C ASP A 144 -4.27 -18.70 3.58
N ARG A 145 -3.88 -19.86 3.03
CA ARG A 145 -2.48 -20.28 2.93
C ARG A 145 -1.59 -19.20 2.30
N LEU A 146 -2.11 -18.46 1.32
CA LEU A 146 -1.41 -17.34 0.68
C LEU A 146 -0.93 -16.31 1.71
N PHE A 147 -1.78 -15.98 2.68
CA PHE A 147 -1.51 -14.95 3.67
C PHE A 147 -0.83 -15.49 4.93
N GLU A 148 -1.14 -16.71 5.34
CA GLU A 148 -0.59 -17.29 6.58
C GLU A 148 0.80 -17.90 6.37
N VAL A 149 1.05 -18.50 5.21
CA VAL A 149 2.28 -19.26 4.94
C VAL A 149 3.19 -18.56 3.93
N GLU A 150 2.62 -17.97 2.88
CA GLU A 150 3.39 -17.48 1.73
C GLU A 150 3.71 -15.97 1.81
N THR A 151 3.09 -15.22 2.72
CA THR A 151 3.35 -13.79 2.95
C THR A 151 4.84 -13.45 3.09
N PRO A 152 5.66 -14.15 3.89
CA PRO A 152 7.07 -13.82 4.02
C PRO A 152 7.82 -13.86 2.68
N PHE A 153 7.46 -14.80 1.80
CA PHE A 153 8.08 -14.97 0.49
C PHE A 153 7.70 -13.85 -0.49
N TYR A 154 6.41 -13.51 -0.56
CA TYR A 154 5.91 -12.49 -1.48
C TYR A 154 6.26 -11.07 -1.02
N MET A 155 5.99 -10.74 0.25
CA MET A 155 6.29 -9.43 0.82
C MET A 155 7.78 -9.09 0.71
N ALA A 156 8.68 -10.04 0.99
CA ALA A 156 10.12 -9.79 0.88
C ALA A 156 10.54 -9.36 -0.54
N ARG A 157 9.98 -10.00 -1.58
CA ARG A 157 10.26 -9.64 -2.98
C ARG A 157 9.58 -8.34 -3.38
N PHE A 158 8.31 -8.17 -3.04
CA PHE A 158 7.58 -6.96 -3.41
C PHE A 158 8.19 -5.72 -2.76
N CYS A 159 8.53 -5.78 -1.47
CA CYS A 159 9.25 -4.72 -0.78
C CYS A 159 10.63 -4.46 -1.37
N ALA A 160 11.39 -5.50 -1.76
CA ALA A 160 12.69 -5.32 -2.41
C ALA A 160 12.56 -4.60 -3.77
N ASN A 161 11.56 -4.96 -4.57
CA ASN A 161 11.26 -4.29 -5.84
C ASN A 161 10.81 -2.83 -5.63
N MET A 162 9.90 -2.57 -4.70
CA MET A 162 9.48 -1.19 -4.37
C MET A 162 10.65 -0.37 -3.87
N MET A 163 11.51 -0.92 -2.99
CA MET A 163 12.69 -0.20 -2.51
C MET A 163 13.65 0.15 -3.64
N LYS A 164 13.86 -0.75 -4.61
CA LYS A 164 14.67 -0.48 -5.80
C LYS A 164 14.10 0.69 -6.61
N ILE A 165 12.78 0.76 -6.78
CA ILE A 165 12.09 1.87 -7.45
C ILE A 165 12.26 3.16 -6.62
N ASN A 166 12.02 3.11 -5.32
CA ASN A 166 12.08 4.27 -4.43
C ASN A 166 13.47 4.89 -4.38
N LEU A 167 14.53 4.06 -4.34
CA LEU A 167 15.92 4.53 -4.42
C LEU A 167 16.18 5.25 -5.75
N LYS A 168 15.62 4.75 -6.86
CA LYS A 168 15.77 5.40 -8.16
C LYS A 168 15.05 6.75 -8.23
N VAL A 169 13.83 6.81 -7.69
CA VAL A 169 13.07 8.06 -7.57
C VAL A 169 13.81 9.08 -6.71
N GLU A 170 14.42 8.64 -5.61
CA GLU A 170 15.25 9.48 -4.74
C GLU A 170 16.51 9.99 -5.46
N GLU A 171 17.23 9.13 -6.19
CA GLU A 171 18.38 9.50 -7.02
C GLU A 171 18.01 10.55 -8.08
N ASP A 172 16.82 10.44 -8.66
CA ASP A 172 16.29 11.34 -9.69
C ASP A 172 15.58 12.57 -9.07
N CYS A 173 15.69 12.75 -7.75
CA CYS A 173 15.17 13.90 -7.01
C CYS A 173 13.65 14.08 -7.08
N TYR A 174 12.92 12.96 -6.94
CA TYR A 174 11.46 12.90 -6.81
C TYR A 174 10.72 13.58 -7.98
N PRO A 175 10.92 13.13 -9.22
CA PRO A 175 10.20 13.67 -10.38
C PRO A 175 8.69 13.53 -10.18
N SER A 176 7.93 14.54 -10.62
CA SER A 176 6.49 14.70 -10.35
C SER A 176 5.65 13.48 -10.68
N GLU A 177 5.98 12.80 -11.77
CA GLU A 177 5.32 11.61 -12.30
C GLU A 177 5.50 10.36 -11.43
N HIS A 178 6.44 10.38 -10.48
CA HIS A 178 6.73 9.27 -9.58
C HIS A 178 6.49 9.60 -8.10
N GLN A 179 6.09 10.83 -7.78
CA GLN A 179 5.83 11.23 -6.39
C GLN A 179 4.66 10.48 -5.77
N ASP A 180 3.61 10.21 -6.54
CA ASP A 180 2.43 9.47 -6.07
C ASP A 180 2.82 8.03 -5.70
N LEU A 181 3.35 7.28 -6.66
CA LEU A 181 3.82 5.91 -6.45
C LEU A 181 4.90 5.79 -5.36
N PHE A 182 5.77 6.78 -5.18
CA PHE A 182 6.77 6.78 -4.10
C PHE A 182 6.13 6.85 -2.70
N MET A 183 4.94 7.44 -2.59
CA MET A 183 4.20 7.58 -1.34
C MET A 183 3.31 6.36 -1.03
N GLU A 184 3.15 5.44 -1.98
CA GLU A 184 2.48 4.13 -1.81
C GLU A 184 3.40 3.07 -1.20
#